data_AF-A7UAV1-F1
#
_entry.id   AF-A7UAV1-F1
#
_cell.length_a   1.000
_cell.length_b   1.000
_cell.length_c   1.000
_cell.angle_alpha   90.00
_cell.angle_beta   90.00
_cell.angle_gamma   90.00
#
_symmetry.space_group_name_H-M   'P 1'
#
loop_
_entity.id
_entity.type
_entity.pdbx_description
1 polymer ?
#
loop_
_entity_poly.entity_id
_entity_poly.type
_entity_poly.pdbx_seq_one_letter_code
_entity_poly.pdbx_strand_id
1 'polypeptide(L)'
;SLFAAISGMILLIMDIFNIAISHFFKMENLNLLKSPKPYIDIHTCQPESKPSEKNSLSIKYCDSIRSVFLSIFAVMLIFAFF
;
A
#
# COMPACT_ATOMS: atom_id res chain seq x y z
N SER A 1 -8.44 19.34 -15.66
CA SER A 1 -9.60 19.09 -16.55
C SER A 1 -10.45 17.99 -15.93
N LEU A 2 -11.72 17.87 -16.32
CA LEU A 2 -12.60 16.80 -15.82
C LEU A 2 -11.99 15.40 -16.03
N PHE A 3 -11.36 15.18 -17.19
CA PHE A 3 -10.67 13.93 -17.51
C PHE A 3 -9.59 13.57 -16.47
N ALA A 4 -8.71 14.53 -16.11
CA ALA A 4 -7.62 14.30 -15.16
C ALA A 4 -8.14 13.99 -13.75
N ALA A 5 -9.23 14.64 -13.33
CA ALA A 5 -9.85 14.39 -12.03
C ALA A 5 -10.45 12.97 -11.97
N ILE A 6 -11.22 12.57 -12.99
CA ILE A 6 -11.82 11.24 -13.07
C ILE A 6 -10.73 10.16 -13.15
N SER A 7 -9.70 10.36 -13.98
CA SER A 7 -8.59 9.39 -14.07
C SER A 7 -7.83 9.27 -12.76
N GLY A 8 -7.59 10.39 -12.06
CA GLY A 8 -6.92 10.39 -10.76
C GLY A 8 -7.71 9.63 -9.70
N MET A 9 -9.03 9.78 -9.68
CA MET A 9 -9.91 9.04 -8.79
C MET A 9 -9.88 7.53 -9.02
N ILE A 10 -9.96 7.11 -10.27
CA ILE A 10 -9.94 5.69 -10.63
C ILE A 10 -8.62 5.06 -10.17
N LEU A 11 -7.49 5.76 -10.37
CA LEU A 11 -6.18 5.30 -9.92
C LEU A 11 -6.08 5.21 -8.39
N LEU A 12 -6.55 6.24 -7.67
CA LEU A 12 -6.54 6.23 -6.19
C LEU A 12 -7.38 5.09 -5.62
N ILE A 13 -8.57 4.84 -6.18
CA ILE A 13 -9.44 3.74 -5.77
C ILE A 13 -8.75 2.40 -6.03
N MET A 14 -8.12 2.24 -7.20
CA MET A 14 -7.36 1.04 -7.55
C MET A 14 -6.21 0.79 -6.57
N ASP A 15 -5.45 1.82 -6.21
CA ASP A 15 -4.33 1.73 -5.26
C ASP A 15 -4.79 1.36 -3.84
N ILE A 16 -5.91 1.92 -3.37
CA ILE A 16 -6.52 1.56 -2.08
C ILE A 16 -6.87 0.07 -2.06
N PHE A 17 -7.52 -0.45 -3.10
CA PHE A 17 -7.87 -1.87 -3.16
C PHE A 17 -6.65 -2.78 -3.24
N ASN A 18 -5.61 -2.35 -3.95
CA ASN A 18 -4.36 -3.10 -4.10
C ASN A 18 -3.58 -3.24 -2.77
N ILE A 19 -3.74 -2.27 -1.86
CA ILE A 19 -3.16 -2.33 -0.50
C ILE A 19 -4.11 -3.01 0.48
N ALA A 20 -5.43 -2.81 0.40
CA ALA A 20 -6.39 -3.24 1.42
C ALA A 20 -6.89 -4.69 1.29
N ILE A 21 -7.12 -5.19 0.07
CA ILE A 21 -7.79 -6.48 -0.13
C ILE A 21 -6.79 -7.55 -0.60
N SER A 22 -6.08 -7.29 -1.69
CA SER A 22 -5.12 -8.23 -2.27
C SER A 22 -4.33 -7.53 -3.38
N HIS A 23 -3.14 -8.04 -3.69
CA HIS A 23 -2.29 -7.61 -4.80
C HIS A 23 -2.99 -7.93 -6.14
N PHE A 24 -3.85 -7.03 -6.63
CA PHE A 24 -4.50 -7.17 -7.94
C PHE A 24 -3.54 -6.82 -9.08
N PHE A 25 -2.65 -5.85 -8.86
CA PHE A 25 -1.61 -5.46 -9.80
C PHE A 25 -0.26 -5.32 -9.08
N LYS A 26 0.64 -6.25 -9.33
CA LYS A 26 2.04 -6.15 -8.93
C LYS A 26 2.76 -5.21 -9.89
N MET A 27 2.77 -3.92 -9.57
CA MET A 27 3.65 -2.96 -10.23
C MET A 27 5.10 -3.32 -9.89
N GLU A 28 5.93 -3.56 -10.91
CA GLU A 28 7.36 -3.72 -10.70
C GLU A 28 7.90 -2.41 -10.13
N ASN A 29 8.52 -2.48 -8.95
CA ASN A 29 9.07 -1.29 -8.33
C ASN A 29 10.13 -0.69 -9.27
N LEU A 30 10.06 0.62 -9.50
CA LEU A 30 11.06 1.32 -10.31
C LEU A 30 12.44 1.02 -9.72
N ASN A 31 13.31 0.39 -10.52
CA ASN A 31 14.70 0.01 -10.16
C ASN A 31 15.59 1.20 -9.71
N LEU A 32 15.04 2.42 -9.66
CA LEU A 32 15.67 3.65 -9.22
C LEU A 32 15.76 3.79 -7.69
N LEU A 33 14.93 3.09 -6.91
CA LEU A 33 15.10 2.99 -5.46
C LEU A 33 15.99 1.79 -5.14
N LYS A 34 17.30 1.98 -5.29
CA LYS A 34 18.38 1.07 -4.86
C LYS A 34 18.48 0.99 -3.33
N SER A 35 17.34 0.91 -2.65
CA SER A 35 17.23 0.62 -1.23
C SER A 35 17.29 -0.89 -1.05
N PRO A 36 18.00 -1.45 -0.05
CA PRO A 36 17.98 -2.88 0.21
C PRO A 36 16.53 -3.32 0.25
N LYS A 37 16.17 -4.32 -0.58
CA LYS A 37 14.83 -4.91 -0.64
C LYS A 37 14.29 -4.96 0.79
N PRO A 38 13.27 -4.17 1.16
CA PRO A 38 12.74 -4.29 2.50
C PRO A 38 12.25 -5.73 2.58
N TYR A 39 12.76 -6.50 3.54
CA TYR A 39 12.30 -7.87 3.86
C TYR A 39 10.83 -7.88 4.34
N ILE A 40 10.08 -6.83 4.06
CA ILE A 40 8.73 -6.54 4.51
C ILE A 40 7.96 -6.08 3.28
N ASP A 41 7.12 -6.97 2.78
CA ASP A 41 6.11 -6.66 1.78
C ASP A 41 4.86 -6.12 2.50
N ILE A 42 4.60 -4.82 2.32
CA ILE A 42 3.48 -4.08 2.91
C ILE A 42 2.11 -4.62 2.44
N HIS A 43 2.10 -5.36 1.33
CA HIS A 43 0.87 -5.91 0.77
C HIS A 43 0.48 -7.24 1.40
N THR A 44 1.45 -8.01 1.91
CA THR A 44 1.18 -9.33 2.48
C THR A 44 1.34 -9.35 4.00
N CYS A 45 2.12 -8.45 4.60
CA CYS A 45 2.38 -8.32 6.06
C CYS A 45 2.44 -9.66 6.84
N GLN A 46 2.81 -10.73 6.15
CA GLN A 46 2.70 -12.10 6.64
C GLN A 46 4.07 -12.58 7.12
N PRO A 47 4.14 -13.29 8.25
CA PRO A 47 5.41 -13.86 8.70
C PRO A 47 5.84 -14.97 7.73
N GLU A 48 6.95 -14.77 7.03
CA GLU A 48 7.42 -15.65 5.94
C GLU A 48 7.79 -17.08 6.39
N SER A 49 7.94 -17.38 7.69
CA SER A 49 8.40 -18.74 8.06
C SER A 49 8.06 -19.29 9.44
N LYS A 50 7.58 -18.51 10.44
CA LYS A 50 7.35 -19.06 11.79
C LYS A 50 6.10 -18.50 12.50
N PRO A 51 5.17 -19.35 12.97
CA PRO A 51 4.02 -18.92 13.80
C PRO A 51 4.40 -18.23 15.11
N SER A 52 5.63 -18.47 15.60
CA SER A 52 6.20 -17.85 16.81
C SER A 52 6.46 -16.34 16.66
N GLU A 53 6.46 -15.81 15.42
CA GLU A 53 6.69 -14.39 15.13
C GLU A 53 5.38 -13.60 14.95
N LYS A 54 4.21 -14.20 15.23
CA LYS A 54 2.91 -13.51 15.17
C LYS A 54 2.80 -12.25 16.06
N ASN A 55 3.68 -12.10 17.06
CA ASN A 55 3.79 -10.92 17.92
C ASN A 55 5.05 -10.07 17.62
N SER A 56 5.71 -10.31 16.49
CA SER A 56 6.92 -9.58 16.13
C SER A 56 6.61 -8.10 15.89
N LEU A 57 7.54 -7.26 16.32
CA LEU A 57 7.49 -5.81 16.11
C LEU A 57 7.41 -5.46 14.61
N SER A 58 7.89 -6.35 13.73
CA SER A 58 7.81 -6.23 12.27
C SER A 58 6.38 -6.31 11.72
N ILE A 59 5.51 -7.20 12.25
CA ILE A 59 4.09 -7.26 11.81
C ILE A 59 3.37 -5.98 12.21
N LYS A 60 3.53 -5.54 13.47
CA LYS A 60 2.93 -4.27 13.94
C LYS A 60 3.41 -3.08 13.14
N TYR A 61 4.69 -3.07 12.77
CA TYR A 61 5.25 -2.02 11.91
C TYR A 61 4.66 -2.08 10.49
N CYS A 62 4.52 -3.27 9.91
CA CYS A 62 3.91 -3.46 8.60
C CYS A 62 2.45 -2.97 8.57
N ASP A 63 1.64 -3.36 9.56
CA ASP A 63 0.25 -2.92 9.69
C ASP A 63 0.14 -1.41 9.92
N SER A 64 1.05 -0.83 10.71
CA SER A 64 1.10 0.61 10.95
C SER A 64 1.41 1.38 9.66
N ILE A 65 2.41 0.95 8.89
CA ILE A 65 2.75 1.56 7.60
C ILE A 65 1.58 1.41 6.62
N ARG A 66 0.95 0.23 6.55
CA ARG A 66 -0.24 -0.01 5.71
C ARG A 66 -1.37 0.96 6.04
N SER A 67 -1.64 1.18 7.33
CA SER A 67 -2.64 2.14 7.81
C SER A 67 -2.31 3.58 7.41
N VAL A 68 -1.03 3.98 7.49
CA VAL A 68 -0.58 5.31 7.06
C VAL A 68 -0.82 5.53 5.56
N PHE A 69 -0.45 4.56 4.71
CA PHE A 69 -0.69 4.65 3.27
C PHE A 69 -2.18 4.74 2.93
N LEU A 70 -3.01 3.90 3.55
CA LEU A 70 -4.47 3.94 3.36
C LEU A 70 -5.06 5.30 3.80
N SER A 71 -4.57 5.86 4.90
CA SER A 71 -5.00 7.17 5.39
C SER A 71 -4.64 8.28 4.40
N ILE A 72 -3.43 8.25 3.84
CA ILE A 72 -2.98 9.22 2.83
C ILE A 72 -3.85 9.12 1.57
N PHE A 73 -4.12 7.91 1.07
CA PHE A 73 -4.97 7.71 -0.11
C PHE A 73 -6.41 8.14 0.14
N ALA A 74 -6.97 7.88 1.32
CA ALA A 74 -8.30 8.35 1.69
C ALA A 74 -8.38 9.89 1.67
N VAL A 75 -7.37 10.57 2.22
CA VAL A 75 -7.30 12.04 2.21
C VAL A 75 -7.17 12.56 0.77
N MET A 76 -6.30 11.98 -0.06
CA MET A 76 -6.16 12.35 -1.47
C MET A 76 -7.48 12.17 -2.24
N LEU A 77 -8.22 11.09 -1.97
CA LEU A 77 -9.50 10.82 -2.60
C LEU A 77 -10.57 11.84 -2.17
N ILE A 78 -10.58 12.25 -0.90
CA ILE A 78 -11.46 13.33 -0.45
C ILE A 78 -11.13 14.62 -1.21
N PHE A 79 -9.86 15.02 -1.27
CA PHE A 79 -9.45 16.25 -1.95
C PHE A 79 -9.62 16.21 -3.47
N ALA A 80 -9.55 15.05 -4.11
CA ALA A 80 -9.82 14.93 -5.53
C ALA A 80 -11.33 15.01 -5.84
N PHE A 81 -12.18 14.78 -4.84
CA PHE A 81 -13.65 14.72 -4.99
C PHE A 81 -14.28 16.09 -4.87
N PHE A 82 -13.68 16.93 -4.00
CA PHE A 82 -14.05 18.33 -3.80
C PHE A 82 -13.32 19.25 -4.78
#